data_AF-A0A941VKB1-F1
#
_entry.id   AF-A0A941VKB1-F1
#
_cell.length_a   1.000
_cell.length_b   1.000
_cell.length_c   1.000
_cell.angle_alpha   90.00
_cell.angle_beta   90.00
_cell.angle_gamma   90.00
#
_symmetry.space_group_name_H-M   'P 1'
#
loop_
_entity.id
_entity.type
_entity.pdbx_description
1 polymer ?
#
loop_
_entity_poly.entity_id
_entity_poly.type
_entity_poly.pdbx_seq_one_letter_code
_entity_poly.pdbx_strand_id
1 'polypeptide(L)'
;MPGARIIAELSLTWLDIAASLFFVLSWAGYATFAQWRSKSVPTLHSAMDGYRRQWMVRMIERDNRMVDVNIMRNLVRSSQFFASTTMLVLGALIALLGYVQQAMDVVSGLPFTVKASTLIGAAPKQPAENPEQFAVEINRVAAVTSYAGTNFNDGLRAYYFALAALTWFLHPYLMLIATAWVVYVLYHREFESRTLYALTKDDTSSPVKT
;
A
#
# COMPACT_ATOMS: atom_id res chain seq x y z
N MET A 1 -13.25 36.90 22.43
CA MET A 1 -12.67 36.26 21.23
C MET A 1 -13.78 35.54 20.46
N PRO A 2 -14.05 35.89 19.19
CA PRO A 2 -15.17 35.33 18.41
C PRO A 2 -15.10 33.81 18.18
N GLY A 3 -13.88 33.24 18.17
CA GLY A 3 -13.68 31.79 17.95
C GLY A 3 -14.25 30.89 19.04
N ALA A 4 -14.35 31.36 20.29
CA ALA A 4 -14.88 30.56 21.40
C ALA A 4 -16.40 30.32 21.30
N ARG A 5 -17.13 31.20 20.60
CA ARG A 5 -18.59 31.06 20.42
C ARG A 5 -18.93 30.03 19.36
N ILE A 6 -18.14 29.92 18.30
CA ILE A 6 -18.31 28.92 17.24
C ILE A 6 -18.08 27.49 17.79
N ILE A 7 -17.13 27.33 18.71
CA ILE A 7 -16.82 26.04 19.37
C ILE A 7 -17.90 25.64 20.39
N ALA A 8 -18.68 26.58 20.91
CA ALA A 8 -19.78 26.32 21.83
C ALA A 8 -21.12 26.06 21.12
N GLU A 9 -21.29 26.56 19.90
CA GLU A 9 -22.51 26.37 19.08
C GLU A 9 -22.46 25.10 18.21
N LEU A 10 -21.28 24.68 17.75
CA LEU A 10 -21.08 23.27 17.43
C LEU A 10 -20.95 22.53 18.77
N SER A 11 -21.64 21.42 18.97
CA SER A 11 -21.40 20.50 20.10
C SER A 11 -20.04 19.79 19.98
N LEU A 12 -18.99 20.52 19.62
CA LEU A 12 -17.62 20.04 19.47
C LEU A 12 -16.97 20.11 20.85
N THR A 13 -16.99 18.97 21.53
CA THR A 13 -16.37 18.86 22.84
C THR A 13 -14.86 19.07 22.71
N TRP A 14 -14.20 19.57 23.76
CA TRP A 14 -12.72 19.62 23.81
C TRP A 14 -12.09 18.24 23.52
N LEU A 15 -12.86 17.19 23.79
CA LEU A 15 -12.56 15.79 23.52
C LEU A 15 -12.53 15.47 22.01
N ASP A 16 -13.38 16.09 21.19
CA ASP A 16 -13.31 15.97 19.73
C ASP A 16 -11.99 16.52 19.20
N ILE A 17 -11.61 17.71 19.64
CA ILE A 17 -10.36 18.36 19.24
C ILE A 17 -9.15 17.52 19.68
N ALA A 18 -9.16 17.04 20.93
CA ALA A 18 -8.11 16.17 21.44
C ALA A 18 -8.02 14.85 20.66
N ALA A 19 -9.15 14.25 20.32
CA ALA A 19 -9.20 13.01 19.57
C ALA A 19 -8.73 13.20 18.11
N SER A 20 -9.13 14.28 17.43
CA SER A 20 -8.66 14.59 16.09
C SER A 20 -7.17 14.91 16.07
N LEU A 21 -6.67 15.64 17.07
CA LEU A 21 -5.24 15.91 17.21
C LEU A 21 -4.45 14.63 17.45
N PHE A 22 -4.92 13.74 18.34
CA PHE A 22 -4.32 12.42 18.55
C PHE A 22 -4.33 11.58 17.28
N PHE A 23 -5.42 11.60 16.51
CA PHE A 23 -5.52 10.91 15.23
C PHE A 23 -4.47 11.43 14.23
N VAL A 24 -4.39 12.75 14.02
CA VAL A 24 -3.43 13.36 13.08
C VAL A 24 -2.00 13.08 13.50
N LEU A 25 -1.68 13.22 14.80
CA LEU A 25 -0.36 12.90 15.34
C LEU A 25 -0.01 11.43 15.19
N SER A 26 -0.97 10.52 15.44
CA SER A 26 -0.77 9.08 15.30
C SER A 26 -0.61 8.68 13.84
N TRP A 27 -1.37 9.28 12.94
CA TRP A 27 -1.30 9.03 11.50
C TRP A 27 0.03 9.51 10.92
N ALA A 28 0.36 10.79 11.12
CA ALA A 28 1.62 11.36 10.64
C ALA A 28 2.82 10.69 11.32
N GLY A 29 2.74 10.51 12.64
CA GLY A 29 3.76 9.85 13.44
C GLY A 29 4.00 8.41 12.99
N TYR A 30 2.95 7.62 12.78
CA TYR A 30 3.09 6.25 12.26
C TYR A 30 3.63 6.23 10.83
N ALA A 31 3.16 7.11 9.95
CA ALA A 31 3.64 7.19 8.57
C ALA A 31 5.15 7.50 8.52
N THR A 32 5.61 8.49 9.29
CA THR A 32 7.03 8.84 9.38
C THR A 32 7.84 7.73 10.08
N PHE A 33 7.31 7.17 11.16
CA PHE A 33 7.96 6.09 11.90
C PHE A 33 8.14 4.83 11.06
N ALA A 34 7.12 4.42 10.31
CA ALA A 34 7.18 3.24 9.46
C ALA A 34 8.19 3.45 8.32
N GLN A 35 8.23 4.64 7.70
CA GLN A 35 9.23 4.99 6.69
C GLN A 35 10.65 5.01 7.27
N TRP A 36 10.83 5.62 8.44
CA TRP A 36 12.13 5.69 9.11
C TRP A 36 12.61 4.30 9.52
N ARG A 37 11.77 3.50 10.18
CA ARG A 37 12.10 2.15 10.64
C ARG A 37 12.33 1.18 9.48
N SER A 38 11.62 1.33 8.36
CA SER A 38 11.84 0.52 7.15
C SER A 38 13.22 0.74 6.52
N LYS A 39 13.95 1.80 6.86
CA LYS A 39 15.34 2.01 6.40
C LYS A 39 16.35 1.20 7.20
N SER A 40 16.02 0.84 8.45
CA SER A 40 16.96 0.20 9.39
C SER A 40 16.61 -1.26 9.68
N VAL A 41 15.35 -1.67 9.44
CA VAL A 41 14.90 -3.05 9.63
C VAL A 41 14.30 -3.56 8.31
N PRO A 42 14.76 -4.71 7.79
CA PRO A 42 14.15 -5.31 6.61
C PRO A 42 12.68 -5.64 6.92
N THR A 43 11.77 -5.00 6.19
CA THR A 43 10.34 -5.29 6.28
C THR A 43 10.01 -6.50 5.40
N LEU A 44 8.89 -7.18 5.68
CA LEU A 44 8.42 -8.28 4.83
C LEU A 44 8.32 -7.87 3.36
N HIS A 45 7.85 -6.64 3.10
CA HIS A 45 7.75 -6.11 1.73
C HIS A 45 9.12 -6.01 1.06
N SER A 46 10.13 -5.49 1.77
CA SER A 46 11.50 -5.41 1.25
C SER A 46 12.11 -6.80 1.00
N ALA A 47 11.86 -7.78 1.87
CA ALA A 47 12.34 -9.15 1.66
C ALA A 47 11.65 -9.81 0.46
N MET A 48 10.33 -9.66 0.35
CA MET A 48 9.54 -10.18 -0.77
C MET A 48 9.91 -9.54 -2.12
N ASP A 49 10.38 -8.30 -2.11
CA ASP A 49 10.76 -7.61 -3.34
C ASP A 49 11.94 -8.30 -4.06
N GLY A 50 12.91 -8.82 -3.31
CA GLY A 50 14.00 -9.63 -3.84
C GLY A 50 13.49 -10.88 -4.58
N TYR A 51 12.56 -11.60 -3.95
CA TYR A 51 11.91 -12.78 -4.57
C TYR A 51 11.06 -12.41 -5.79
N ARG A 52 10.34 -11.28 -5.75
CA ARG A 52 9.59 -10.78 -6.92
C ARG A 52 10.51 -10.45 -8.08
N ARG A 53 11.67 -9.83 -7.82
CA ARG A 53 12.67 -9.53 -8.86
C ARG A 53 13.22 -10.80 -9.48
N GLN A 54 13.59 -11.79 -8.68
CA GLN A 54 14.05 -13.08 -9.18
C GLN A 54 12.96 -13.83 -9.97
N TRP A 55 11.70 -13.74 -9.53
CA TRP A 55 10.58 -14.32 -10.27
C TRP A 55 10.36 -13.62 -11.62
N MET A 56 10.49 -12.28 -11.69
CA MET A 56 10.37 -11.54 -12.95
C MET A 56 11.49 -11.86 -13.94
N VAL A 57 12.73 -12.03 -13.46
CA VAL A 57 13.85 -12.48 -14.32
C VAL A 57 13.55 -13.88 -14.88
N ARG A 58 13.13 -14.82 -14.02
CA ARG A 58 12.78 -16.19 -14.44
C ARG A 58 11.52 -16.26 -15.31
N MET A 59 10.56 -15.35 -15.13
CA MET A 59 9.34 -15.29 -15.93
C MET A 59 9.65 -15.06 -17.42
N ILE A 60 10.74 -14.37 -17.71
CA ILE A 60 11.15 -14.01 -19.07
C ILE A 60 11.86 -15.18 -19.76
N GLU A 61 12.47 -16.09 -19.01
CA GLU A 61 13.06 -17.32 -19.52
C GLU A 61 12.00 -18.39 -19.87
N ARG A 62 10.75 -18.24 -19.39
CA ARG A 62 9.67 -19.19 -19.65
C ARG A 62 8.99 -18.91 -20.99
N ASP A 63 8.67 -19.98 -21.74
CA ASP A 63 7.95 -19.88 -23.01
C ASP A 63 6.49 -19.44 -22.82
N ASN A 64 5.81 -19.93 -21.77
CA ASN A 64 4.42 -19.61 -21.48
C ASN A 64 4.25 -18.61 -20.33
N ARG A 65 4.65 -17.36 -20.58
CA ARG A 65 4.61 -16.24 -19.62
C ARG A 65 3.19 -15.79 -19.26
N MET A 66 2.19 -16.13 -20.09
CA MET A 66 0.80 -15.70 -19.91
C MET A 66 0.19 -16.26 -18.62
N VAL A 67 0.61 -17.45 -18.18
CA VAL A 67 0.17 -18.04 -16.91
C VAL A 67 0.62 -17.18 -15.74
N ASP A 68 1.90 -16.81 -15.70
CA ASP A 68 2.47 -15.98 -14.64
C ASP A 68 1.87 -14.56 -14.62
N VAL A 69 1.69 -13.96 -15.80
CA VAL A 69 1.01 -12.67 -15.97
C VAL A 69 -0.45 -12.75 -15.50
N ASN A 70 -1.15 -13.84 -15.77
CA ASN A 70 -2.53 -14.03 -15.31
C ASN A 70 -2.63 -14.21 -13.79
N ILE A 71 -1.69 -14.92 -13.16
CA ILE A 71 -1.61 -15.03 -11.69
C ILE A 71 -1.40 -13.63 -11.09
N MET A 72 -0.46 -12.86 -11.62
CA MET A 72 -0.21 -11.49 -11.16
C MET A 72 -1.46 -10.60 -11.33
N ARG A 73 -2.10 -10.67 -12.50
CA ARG A 73 -3.33 -9.91 -12.78
C ARG A 73 -4.48 -10.32 -11.86
N ASN A 74 -4.61 -11.60 -11.53
CA ASN A 74 -5.65 -12.09 -10.62
C ASN A 74 -5.42 -11.57 -9.20
N LEU A 75 -4.18 -11.65 -8.70
CA LEU A 75 -3.81 -11.15 -7.38
C LEU A 75 -4.04 -9.64 -7.24
N VAL A 76 -3.65 -8.87 -8.26
CA VAL A 76 -3.90 -7.42 -8.28
C VAL A 76 -5.41 -7.14 -8.33
N ARG A 77 -6.17 -7.89 -9.13
CA ARG A 77 -7.63 -7.71 -9.27
C ARG A 77 -8.39 -8.06 -7.99
N SER A 78 -8.01 -9.12 -7.26
CA SER A 78 -8.68 -9.48 -6.00
C SER A 78 -8.44 -8.43 -4.91
N SER A 79 -7.24 -7.86 -4.87
CA SER A 79 -6.89 -6.76 -3.97
C SER A 79 -7.64 -5.46 -4.33
N GLN A 80 -7.75 -5.15 -5.62
CA GLN A 80 -8.56 -4.03 -6.12
C GLN A 80 -10.05 -4.21 -5.83
N PHE A 81 -10.58 -5.43 -5.87
CA PHE A 81 -11.97 -5.73 -5.54
C PHE A 81 -12.30 -5.50 -4.05
N PHE A 82 -11.38 -5.86 -3.16
CA PHE A 82 -11.51 -5.55 -1.73
C PHE A 82 -11.50 -4.03 -1.51
N ALA A 83 -10.54 -3.34 -2.12
CA ALA A 83 -10.44 -1.88 -2.03
C ALA A 83 -11.66 -1.17 -2.64
N SER A 84 -12.20 -1.64 -3.77
CA SER A 84 -13.36 -1.02 -4.41
C SER A 84 -14.63 -1.19 -3.58
N THR A 85 -14.83 -2.37 -2.98
CA THR A 85 -16.01 -2.62 -2.14
C THR A 85 -15.99 -1.74 -0.90
N THR A 86 -14.83 -1.61 -0.27
CA THR A 86 -14.70 -0.77 0.92
C THR A 86 -14.75 0.73 0.58
N MET A 87 -14.16 1.13 -0.55
CA MET A 87 -14.24 2.49 -1.07
C MET A 87 -15.65 2.85 -1.55
N LEU A 88 -16.46 1.89 -1.98
CA LEU A 88 -17.90 2.10 -2.24
C LEU A 88 -18.69 2.22 -0.95
N VAL A 89 -18.35 1.50 0.12
CA VAL A 89 -19.00 1.64 1.43
C VAL A 89 -18.65 2.99 2.07
N LEU A 90 -17.36 3.34 2.13
CA LEU A 90 -16.87 4.68 2.53
C LEU A 90 -17.45 5.75 1.61
N GLY A 91 -17.44 5.50 0.31
CA GLY A 91 -17.96 6.37 -0.74
C GLY A 91 -19.46 6.56 -0.65
N ALA A 92 -20.27 5.58 -0.23
CA ALA A 92 -21.70 5.75 -0.01
C ALA A 92 -21.98 6.63 1.21
N LEU A 93 -21.17 6.48 2.28
CA LEU A 93 -21.23 7.32 3.47
C LEU A 93 -20.77 8.76 3.18
N ILE A 94 -19.79 8.95 2.30
CA ILE A 94 -19.29 10.28 1.88
C ILE A 94 -20.08 10.85 0.69
N ALA A 95 -20.70 10.03 -0.16
CA ALA A 95 -21.52 10.46 -1.30
C ALA A 95 -22.84 11.09 -0.83
N LEU A 96 -23.27 10.81 0.41
CA LEU A 96 -24.19 11.67 1.13
C LEU A 96 -23.74 13.15 1.18
N LEU A 97 -22.45 13.43 0.96
CA LEU A 97 -21.80 14.74 0.89
C LEU A 97 -21.35 15.16 -0.54
N GLY A 98 -21.53 14.31 -1.57
CA GLY A 98 -21.66 14.76 -2.97
C GLY A 98 -20.45 14.86 -3.93
N TYR A 99 -19.20 14.48 -3.57
CA TYR A 99 -18.03 14.82 -4.42
C TYR A 99 -17.03 13.70 -4.79
N VAL A 100 -17.19 12.47 -4.30
CA VAL A 100 -16.13 11.44 -4.40
C VAL A 100 -15.97 10.85 -5.81
N GLN A 101 -17.07 10.60 -6.53
CA GLN A 101 -16.98 9.88 -7.82
C GLN A 101 -16.33 10.72 -8.92
N GLN A 102 -16.57 12.04 -8.94
CA GLN A 102 -15.93 12.95 -9.90
C GLN A 102 -14.41 13.02 -9.74
N ALA A 103 -13.89 12.89 -8.51
CA ALA A 103 -12.46 12.93 -8.27
C ALA A 103 -11.74 11.70 -8.86
N MET A 104 -12.36 10.52 -8.85
CA MET A 104 -11.77 9.32 -9.43
C MET A 104 -11.67 9.39 -10.96
N ASP A 105 -12.70 9.94 -11.61
CA ASP A 105 -12.73 10.06 -13.07
C ASP A 105 -11.66 11.04 -13.57
N VAL A 106 -11.44 12.16 -12.86
CA VAL A 106 -10.37 13.12 -13.18
C VAL A 106 -8.98 12.51 -13.02
N VAL A 107 -8.74 11.74 -11.96
CA VAL A 107 -7.44 11.08 -11.73
C VAL A 107 -7.14 10.02 -12.81
N SER A 108 -8.17 9.30 -13.26
CA SER A 108 -8.02 8.27 -14.29
C SER A 108 -7.66 8.82 -15.69
N GLY A 109 -7.91 10.11 -15.94
CA GLY A 109 -7.55 10.80 -17.18
C GLY A 109 -6.10 11.30 -17.23
N LEU A 110 -5.34 11.17 -16.14
CA LEU A 110 -3.98 11.70 -16.08
C LEU A 110 -2.97 10.76 -16.75
N PRO A 111 -1.99 11.30 -17.51
CA PRO A 111 -1.07 10.54 -18.35
C PRO A 111 -0.09 9.64 -17.58
N PHE A 112 -0.03 9.73 -16.24
CA PHE A 112 0.85 8.93 -15.39
C PHE A 112 0.21 7.61 -14.91
N THR A 113 -0.99 7.26 -15.36
CA THR A 113 -1.74 6.06 -14.92
C THR A 113 -1.39 4.79 -15.71
N VAL A 114 -0.13 4.63 -16.13
CA VAL A 114 0.32 3.44 -16.86
C VAL A 114 0.23 2.20 -15.97
N LYS A 115 -0.59 1.23 -16.37
CA LYS A 115 -0.75 -0.03 -15.63
C LYS A 115 0.50 -0.89 -15.76
N ALA A 116 1.08 -1.31 -14.63
CA ALA A 116 2.25 -2.20 -14.59
C ALA A 116 2.07 -3.48 -15.44
N SER A 117 0.83 -3.99 -15.56
CA SER A 117 0.50 -5.16 -16.37
C SER A 117 0.62 -4.95 -17.89
N THR A 118 0.55 -3.70 -18.37
CA THR A 118 0.77 -3.35 -19.78
C THR A 118 2.26 -3.35 -20.11
N LEU A 119 3.10 -2.83 -19.19
CA LEU A 119 4.55 -2.82 -19.34
C LEU A 119 5.13 -4.24 -19.36
N ILE A 120 4.63 -5.13 -18.48
CA ILE A 120 5.05 -6.54 -18.46
C ILE A 120 4.62 -7.27 -19.75
N GLY A 121 3.45 -6.94 -20.30
CA GLY A 121 2.95 -7.54 -21.55
C GLY A 121 3.65 -7.03 -22.82
N ALA A 122 4.16 -5.80 -22.79
CA ALA A 122 4.93 -5.19 -23.87
C ALA A 122 6.42 -5.55 -23.82
N ALA A 123 6.87 -6.23 -22.76
CA ALA A 123 8.27 -6.60 -22.59
C ALA A 123 8.76 -7.47 -23.76
N PRO A 124 9.93 -7.18 -24.34
CA PRO A 124 10.40 -7.84 -25.55
C PRO A 124 10.55 -9.35 -25.34
N LYS A 125 10.10 -10.12 -26.35
CA LYS A 125 10.30 -11.57 -26.40
C LYS A 125 11.72 -11.85 -26.93
N GLN A 126 12.63 -12.19 -26.01
CA GLN A 126 13.99 -12.70 -26.29
C GLN A 126 14.96 -11.69 -26.94
N PRO A 127 16.29 -11.90 -26.78
CA PRO A 127 17.26 -10.81 -26.80
C PRO A 127 17.52 -10.31 -28.22
N ALA A 128 17.01 -9.13 -28.54
CA ALA A 128 17.46 -8.39 -29.71
C ALA A 128 18.86 -7.84 -29.40
N GLU A 129 19.89 -8.51 -29.92
CA GLU A 129 21.27 -7.99 -30.08
C GLU A 129 22.14 -7.67 -28.84
N ASN A 130 21.59 -7.38 -27.64
CA ASN A 130 22.43 -6.94 -26.51
C ASN A 130 21.94 -7.45 -25.12
N PRO A 131 22.56 -8.49 -24.53
CA PRO A 131 22.15 -9.08 -23.25
C PRO A 131 22.14 -8.10 -22.06
N GLU A 132 23.03 -7.10 -22.07
CA GLU A 132 23.10 -6.11 -21.00
C GLU A 132 21.92 -5.13 -21.04
N GLN A 133 21.51 -4.67 -22.22
CA GLN A 133 20.35 -3.78 -22.37
C GLN A 133 19.05 -4.49 -21.98
N PHE A 134 18.94 -5.78 -22.29
CA PHE A 134 17.82 -6.61 -21.89
C PHE A 134 17.69 -6.70 -20.36
N ALA A 135 18.80 -6.95 -19.66
CA ALA A 135 18.80 -6.97 -18.20
C ALA A 135 18.43 -5.61 -17.59
N VAL A 136 18.88 -4.50 -18.20
CA VAL A 136 18.53 -3.13 -17.78
C VAL A 136 17.04 -2.85 -17.95
N GLU A 137 16.44 -3.25 -19.07
CA GLU A 137 15.00 -3.06 -19.33
C GLU A 137 14.14 -3.87 -18.36
N ILE A 138 14.51 -5.12 -18.10
CA ILE A 138 13.84 -5.98 -17.11
C ILE A 138 13.92 -5.37 -15.72
N ASN A 139 15.08 -4.84 -15.34
CA ASN A 139 15.25 -4.17 -14.05
C ASN A 139 14.37 -2.94 -13.92
N ARG A 140 14.16 -2.18 -15.01
CA ARG A 140 13.26 -1.04 -15.02
C ARG A 140 11.80 -1.47 -14.88
N VAL A 141 11.35 -2.48 -15.64
CA VAL A 141 9.98 -3.03 -15.54
C VAL A 141 9.73 -3.63 -14.14
N ALA A 142 10.74 -4.31 -13.60
CA ALA A 142 10.71 -4.87 -12.24
C ALA A 142 10.61 -3.77 -11.19
N ALA A 143 11.42 -2.71 -11.29
CA ALA A 143 11.38 -1.58 -10.39
C ALA A 143 10.02 -0.88 -10.43
N VAL A 144 9.48 -0.58 -11.62
CA VAL A 144 8.15 0.06 -11.75
C VAL A 144 7.04 -0.79 -11.11
N THR A 145 7.09 -2.11 -11.31
CA THR A 145 6.11 -3.03 -10.72
C THR A 145 6.27 -3.11 -9.19
N SER A 146 7.51 -3.09 -8.70
CA SER A 146 7.82 -3.04 -7.27
C SER A 146 7.30 -1.75 -6.62
N TYR A 147 7.58 -0.59 -7.22
CA TYR A 147 7.07 0.71 -6.76
C TYR A 147 5.55 0.75 -6.70
N ALA A 148 4.85 0.17 -7.69
CA ALA A 148 3.40 0.04 -7.66
C ALA A 148 2.92 -0.81 -6.47
N GLY A 149 3.62 -1.89 -6.14
CA GLY A 149 3.35 -2.70 -4.94
C GLY A 149 3.59 -1.95 -3.63
N THR A 150 4.65 -1.13 -3.56
CA THR A 150 4.93 -0.27 -2.40
C THR A 150 3.83 0.77 -2.20
N ASN A 151 3.47 1.49 -3.26
CA ASN A 151 2.39 2.49 -3.23
C ASN A 151 1.04 1.86 -2.85
N PHE A 152 0.80 0.62 -3.26
CA PHE A 152 -0.40 -0.11 -2.87
C PHE A 152 -0.42 -0.42 -1.37
N ASN A 153 0.72 -0.81 -0.78
CA ASN A 153 0.83 -1.04 0.66
C ASN A 153 0.70 0.26 1.47
N ASP A 154 1.20 1.39 0.94
CA ASP A 154 0.95 2.72 1.49
C ASP A 154 -0.55 3.06 1.48
N GLY A 155 -1.23 2.77 0.37
CA GLY A 155 -2.68 2.93 0.24
C GLY A 155 -3.45 2.07 1.24
N LEU A 156 -3.03 0.82 1.47
CA LEU A 156 -3.63 -0.04 2.49
C LEU A 156 -3.49 0.55 3.90
N ARG A 157 -2.35 1.18 4.23
CA ARG A 157 -2.18 1.85 5.54
C ARG A 157 -3.13 3.04 5.69
N ALA A 158 -3.22 3.89 4.68
CA ALA A 158 -4.17 5.01 4.65
C ALA A 158 -5.62 4.54 4.80
N TYR A 159 -5.96 3.40 4.20
CA TYR A 159 -7.28 2.79 4.31
C TYR A 159 -7.66 2.41 5.76
N TYR A 160 -6.75 1.80 6.54
CA TYR A 160 -7.04 1.50 7.95
C TYR A 160 -7.25 2.76 8.80
N PHE A 161 -6.48 3.81 8.56
CA PHE A 161 -6.67 5.09 9.24
C PHE A 161 -7.99 5.78 8.81
N ALA A 162 -8.40 5.65 7.56
CA ALA A 162 -9.71 6.16 7.10
C ALA A 162 -10.89 5.47 7.80
N LEU A 163 -10.81 4.15 8.03
CA LEU A 163 -11.80 3.44 8.83
C LEU A 163 -11.83 3.91 10.29
N ALA A 164 -10.67 4.16 10.89
CA ALA A 164 -10.61 4.75 12.24
C ALA A 164 -11.23 6.15 12.27
N ALA A 165 -10.95 6.99 11.26
CA ALA A 165 -11.52 8.33 11.16
C ALA A 165 -13.06 8.30 11.04
N LEU A 166 -13.64 7.33 10.34
CA LEU A 166 -15.10 7.18 10.26
C LEU A 166 -15.76 6.95 11.64
N THR A 167 -15.06 6.33 12.58
CA THR A 167 -15.63 6.09 13.92
C THR A 167 -15.86 7.37 14.72
N TRP A 168 -15.25 8.49 14.30
CA TRP A 168 -15.51 9.82 14.87
C TRP A 168 -16.98 10.22 14.75
N PHE A 169 -17.67 9.82 13.67
CA PHE A 169 -19.11 10.08 13.49
C PHE A 169 -19.99 9.42 14.55
N LEU A 170 -19.51 8.35 15.20
CA LEU A 170 -20.23 7.69 16.28
C LEU A 170 -19.90 8.31 17.63
N HIS A 171 -18.60 8.38 17.96
CA HIS A 171 -18.14 8.88 19.25
C HIS A 171 -16.62 9.14 19.25
N PRO A 172 -16.10 10.20 19.91
CA PRO A 172 -14.66 10.50 19.80
C PRO A 172 -13.77 9.54 20.62
N TYR A 173 -14.28 8.94 21.71
CA TYR A 173 -13.62 7.81 22.38
C TYR A 173 -13.43 6.59 21.46
N LEU A 174 -14.41 6.30 20.59
CA LEU A 174 -14.28 5.19 19.65
C LEU A 174 -13.18 5.48 18.63
N MET A 175 -13.06 6.73 18.18
CA MET A 175 -11.94 7.14 17.32
C MET A 175 -10.59 6.97 18.01
N LEU A 176 -10.45 7.35 19.28
CA LEU A 176 -9.21 7.15 20.03
C LEU A 176 -8.82 5.66 20.11
N ILE A 177 -9.77 4.80 20.51
CA ILE A 177 -9.55 3.36 20.63
C ILE A 177 -9.25 2.75 19.26
N ALA A 178 -10.02 3.09 18.23
CA ALA A 178 -9.83 2.59 16.88
C ALA A 178 -8.48 3.02 16.30
N THR A 179 -8.04 4.25 16.56
CA THR A 179 -6.73 4.75 16.11
C THR A 179 -5.59 4.00 16.79
N ALA A 180 -5.65 3.84 18.12
CA ALA A 180 -4.64 3.09 18.87
C ALA A 180 -4.59 1.62 18.40
N TRP A 181 -5.75 1.01 18.16
CA TRP A 181 -5.86 -0.34 17.61
C TRP A 181 -5.26 -0.44 16.21
N VAL A 182 -5.56 0.51 15.31
CA VAL A 182 -4.99 0.54 13.95
C VAL A 182 -3.47 0.64 14.02
N VAL A 183 -2.92 1.52 14.86
CA VAL A 183 -1.47 1.64 15.04
C VAL A 183 -0.87 0.30 15.52
N TYR A 184 -1.50 -0.35 16.50
CA TYR A 184 -1.08 -1.66 16.99
C TYR A 184 -1.12 -2.75 15.91
N VAL A 185 -2.22 -2.86 15.17
CA VAL A 185 -2.37 -3.83 14.09
C VAL A 185 -1.34 -3.59 12.99
N LEU A 186 -1.15 -2.34 12.58
CA LEU A 186 -0.18 -1.99 11.56
C LEU A 186 1.25 -2.32 12.01
N TYR A 187 1.59 -2.02 13.27
CA TYR A 187 2.86 -2.38 13.87
C TYR A 187 3.11 -3.89 13.84
N HIS A 188 2.17 -4.68 14.37
CA HIS A 188 2.27 -6.13 14.43
C HIS A 188 2.38 -6.75 13.02
N ARG A 189 1.57 -6.24 12.08
CA ARG A 189 1.55 -6.72 10.69
C ARG A 189 2.85 -6.41 9.95
N GLU A 190 3.45 -5.25 10.18
CA GLU A 190 4.60 -4.77 9.41
C GLU A 190 5.95 -5.25 9.98
N PHE A 191 6.06 -5.50 11.30
CA PHE A 191 7.33 -5.79 11.96
C PHE A 191 7.40 -7.14 12.69
N GLU A 192 6.29 -7.82 13.00
CA GLU A 192 6.29 -9.12 13.72
C GLU A 192 5.89 -10.32 12.83
N SER A 193 5.78 -10.14 11.51
CA SER A 193 5.32 -11.21 10.63
C SER A 193 6.33 -12.37 10.56
N ARG A 194 5.90 -13.57 10.98
CA ARG A 194 6.68 -14.83 11.01
C ARG A 194 7.30 -15.21 9.67
N THR A 195 6.77 -14.70 8.57
CA THR A 195 7.35 -14.88 7.22
C THR A 195 8.66 -14.15 7.03
N LEU A 196 8.87 -12.99 7.66
CA LEU A 196 10.19 -12.33 7.67
C LEU A 196 11.23 -13.22 8.36
N TYR A 197 10.85 -13.85 9.48
CA TYR A 197 11.72 -14.78 10.19
C TYR A 197 12.06 -16.01 9.34
N ALA A 198 11.10 -16.55 8.57
CA ALA A 198 11.35 -17.67 7.66
C ALA A 198 12.25 -17.30 6.47
N LEU A 199 12.03 -16.14 5.85
CA LEU A 199 12.79 -15.71 4.66
C LEU A 199 14.24 -15.32 4.98
N THR A 200 14.51 -14.78 6.17
CA THR A 200 15.86 -14.40 6.61
C THR A 200 16.66 -15.58 7.18
N LYS A 201 15.98 -16.64 7.63
CA LYS A 201 16.63 -17.80 8.27
C LYS A 201 17.38 -18.69 7.27
N ASP A 202 16.86 -18.86 6.05
CA ASP A 202 17.44 -19.77 5.06
C ASP A 202 18.79 -19.27 4.49
N ASP A 203 19.01 -17.95 4.38
CA ASP A 203 20.28 -17.37 3.90
C ASP A 203 21.49 -17.66 4.82
N THR A 204 21.26 -18.04 6.08
CA THR A 204 22.33 -18.37 7.03
C THR A 204 22.74 -19.85 7.02
N SER A 205 22.06 -20.72 6.26
CA SER A 205 22.19 -22.18 6.39
C SER A 205 22.79 -22.93 5.20
N SER A 206 23.35 -22.27 4.18
CA SER A 206 24.03 -22.97 3.07
C SER A 206 25.33 -22.29 2.65
N PRO A 207 26.51 -22.85 3.01
CA PRO A 207 27.70 -22.59 2.24
C PRO A 207 27.50 -23.28 0.88
N VAL A 208 27.33 -22.49 -0.17
CA VAL A 208 27.33 -22.98 -1.55
C VAL A 208 28.67 -23.69 -1.77
N LYS A 209 28.65 -25.03 -1.79
CA LYS A 209 29.74 -25.81 -2.36
C LYS A 209 29.65 -25.64 -3.87
N THR A 210 30.61 -24.87 -4.39
CA THR A 210 31.03 -24.85 -5.80
C THR A 210 31.37 -26.24 -6.30
#